data_AF-A0A523AU68-F1
#
_entry.id   AF-A0A523AU68-F1
#
_cell.length_a   1.000
_cell.length_b   1.000
_cell.length_c   1.000
_cell.angle_alpha   90.00
_cell.angle_beta   90.00
_cell.angle_gamma   90.00
#
_symmetry.space_group_name_H-M   'P 1'
#
loop_
_entity.id
_entity.type
_entity.pdbx_description
1 polymer ?
#
loop_
_entity_poly.entity_id
_entity_poly.type
_entity_poly.pdbx_seq_one_letter_code
_entity_poly.pdbx_strand_id
1 'polypeptide(L)'
;ILYDLSGYKLVTGAAFTALGTMMFGYPFRYFFANVFRPRMPSEQQVLEAYLEGEIDEATAKRMLGYHGYHDSYFPMMVAVADRPVSPMLLNRIAQAGYYDEQLFRKAFADAHYPFEIRPVLLHYMQQVAMGELKAVYASVAVSRYREGLTNSELFLEELKLLRVQEALRGSYVIAGDLMRDYDLRSEVLKEAKRAFRQGEIDEGAFVAIAQSLELDAGYWEQWRRLMHLIPRESTPASKEVEVRAIGREAVVRRFREGLTLEEGFRNEARLLGYTPPQVDRLYVLALLERDYDYCMERLKAAHQAYDAGVLDDQAFVQELADFILDPQKIQLELLKAKYRKAPKVKRKVP
;
A
#
# COMPACT_ATOMS: atom_id res chain seq x y z
N ILE A 1 3.57 81.55 35.54
CA ILE A 1 3.33 81.02 36.91
C ILE A 1 2.41 79.80 36.88
N LEU A 2 1.15 79.88 36.41
CA LEU A 2 0.27 78.68 36.30
C LEU A 2 0.75 77.62 35.28
N TYR A 3 1.47 78.02 34.23
CA TYR A 3 2.07 77.12 33.23
C TYR A 3 3.29 76.34 33.74
N ASP A 4 4.04 76.91 34.69
CA ASP A 4 5.18 76.23 35.33
C ASP A 4 4.73 75.34 36.50
N LEU A 5 3.59 75.66 37.13
CA LEU A 5 3.02 74.87 38.24
C LEU A 5 2.33 73.58 37.79
N SER A 6 1.93 73.45 36.51
CA SER A 6 1.21 72.29 35.99
C SER A 6 2.11 71.18 35.45
N GLY A 7 3.44 71.30 35.54
CA GLY A 7 4.38 70.31 35.00
C GLY A 7 4.28 70.13 33.48
N TYR A 8 3.61 71.03 32.76
CA TYR A 8 3.30 70.88 31.34
C TYR A 8 4.56 70.74 30.48
N LYS A 9 5.66 71.40 30.88
CA LYS A 9 6.97 71.31 30.22
C LYS A 9 7.62 69.92 30.35
N LEU A 10 7.38 69.23 31.47
CA LEU A 10 7.84 67.86 31.68
C LEU A 10 7.00 66.87 30.87
N VAL A 11 5.67 67.04 30.85
CA VAL A 11 4.77 66.17 30.10
C VAL A 11 4.94 66.33 28.59
N THR A 12 5.01 67.57 28.09
CA THR A 12 5.28 67.84 26.66
C THR A 12 6.69 67.45 26.26
N GLY A 13 7.70 67.72 27.10
CA GLY A 13 9.07 67.25 26.87
C GLY A 13 9.15 65.73 26.76
N ALA A 14 8.50 64.99 27.67
CA ALA A 14 8.46 63.53 27.61
C ALA A 14 7.71 63.02 26.37
N ALA A 15 6.57 63.62 26.02
CA ALA A 15 5.78 63.25 24.85
C ALA A 15 6.53 63.51 23.53
N PHE A 16 7.17 64.68 23.38
CA PHE A 16 7.96 65.00 22.18
C PHE A 16 9.24 64.17 22.08
N THR A 17 9.88 63.83 23.21
CA THR A 17 11.05 62.95 23.21
C THR A 17 10.66 61.52 22.82
N ALA A 18 9.53 61.02 23.33
CA ALA A 18 8.99 59.72 22.95
C ALA A 18 8.63 59.69 21.45
N LEU A 19 7.91 60.70 20.96
CA LEU A 19 7.53 60.82 19.54
C LEU A 19 8.74 61.00 18.62
N GLY A 20 9.73 61.81 19.00
CA GLY A 20 10.96 61.99 18.25
C GLY A 20 11.79 60.70 18.16
N THR A 21 11.85 59.93 19.26
CA THR A 21 12.53 58.62 19.29
C THR A 21 11.80 57.61 18.41
N MET A 22 10.46 57.61 18.42
CA MET A 22 9.63 56.74 17.57
C MET A 22 9.72 57.10 16.07
N MET A 23 9.63 58.39 15.73
CA MET A 23 9.59 58.83 14.32
C MET A 23 10.96 58.85 13.65
N PHE A 24 12.03 59.11 14.39
CA PHE A 24 13.37 59.24 13.81
C PHE A 24 14.34 58.18 14.34
N GLY A 25 14.35 57.91 15.65
CA GLY A 25 15.31 56.98 16.27
C GLY A 25 15.24 55.55 15.72
N TYR A 26 14.04 54.98 15.64
CA TYR A 26 13.83 53.61 15.12
C TYR A 26 14.19 53.44 13.64
N PRO A 27 13.66 54.25 12.69
CA PRO A 27 13.98 54.08 11.28
C PRO A 27 15.46 54.33 10.96
N PHE A 28 16.12 55.28 11.64
CA PHE A 28 17.56 55.47 11.46
C PHE A 28 18.37 54.28 12.00
N ARG A 29 18.06 53.77 13.19
CA ARG A 29 18.73 52.56 13.71
C ARG A 29 18.56 51.37 12.77
N TYR A 30 17.37 51.16 12.24
CA TYR A 30 17.09 50.09 11.28
C TYR A 30 17.87 50.26 9.97
N PHE A 31 17.90 51.49 9.43
CA PHE A 31 18.69 51.83 8.24
C PHE A 31 20.20 51.59 8.46
N PHE A 32 20.77 52.08 9.56
CA PHE A 32 22.18 51.88 9.88
C PHE A 32 22.51 50.41 10.17
N ALA A 33 21.62 49.66 10.84
CA ALA A 33 21.82 48.24 11.06
C ALA A 33 21.88 47.44 9.73
N ASN A 34 20.99 47.75 8.78
CA ASN A 34 20.99 47.11 7.46
C ASN A 34 22.22 47.47 6.62
N VAL A 35 22.67 48.72 6.65
CA VAL A 35 23.85 49.17 5.89
C VAL A 35 25.13 48.54 6.43
N PHE A 36 25.27 48.43 7.76
CA PHE A 36 26.52 48.00 8.40
C PHE A 36 26.56 46.50 8.76
N ARG A 37 25.45 45.75 8.64
CA ARG A 37 25.39 44.31 8.93
C ARG A 37 24.57 43.54 7.87
N PRO A 38 25.05 43.47 6.62
CA PRO A 38 24.28 42.93 5.49
C PRO A 38 24.01 41.41 5.53
N ARG A 39 24.45 40.69 6.57
CA ARG A 39 24.27 39.24 6.72
C ARG A 39 23.54 38.85 8.01
N MET A 40 22.79 39.76 8.63
CA MET A 40 21.96 39.35 9.77
C MET A 40 20.77 38.52 9.28
N PRO A 41 20.48 37.37 9.90
CA PRO A 41 19.27 36.61 9.62
C PRO A 41 18.04 37.50 9.84
N SER A 42 17.01 37.31 9.02
CA SER A 42 15.74 38.01 9.23
C SER A 42 15.11 37.61 10.57
N GLU A 43 14.20 38.44 11.08
CA GLU A 43 13.42 38.13 12.29
C GLU A 43 12.76 36.74 12.21
N GLN A 44 12.20 36.41 11.05
CA GLN A 44 11.60 35.11 10.78
C GLN A 44 12.62 33.97 10.86
N GLN A 45 13.81 34.12 10.29
CA GLN A 45 14.86 33.10 10.34
C GLN A 45 15.35 32.85 11.77
N VAL A 46 15.47 33.90 12.58
CA VAL A 46 15.84 33.77 14.00
C VAL A 46 14.77 33.01 14.78
N LEU A 47 13.50 33.30 14.54
CA LEU A 47 12.38 32.63 15.21
C LEU A 47 12.22 31.18 14.76
N GLU A 48 12.39 30.89 13.46
CA GLU A 48 12.39 29.52 12.93
C GLU A 48 13.52 28.68 13.54
N ALA A 49 14.76 29.18 13.54
CA ALA A 49 15.90 28.49 14.16
C ALA A 49 15.69 28.24 15.67
N TYR A 50 15.02 29.16 16.38
CA TYR A 50 14.67 28.96 17.78
C TYR A 50 13.59 27.89 17.97
N LEU A 51 12.51 27.91 17.17
CA LEU A 51 11.42 26.94 17.24
C LEU A 51 11.86 25.52 16.86
N GLU A 52 12.83 25.41 15.95
CA GLU A 52 13.46 24.14 15.56
C GLU A 52 14.50 23.65 16.58
N GLY A 53 14.85 24.49 17.57
CA GLY A 53 15.83 24.16 18.62
C GLY A 53 17.29 24.26 18.18
N GLU A 54 17.58 24.93 17.06
CA GLU A 54 18.95 25.15 16.57
C GLU A 54 19.71 26.19 17.41
N ILE A 55 18.98 27.14 18.01
CA ILE A 55 19.52 28.17 18.90
C ILE A 55 18.75 28.23 20.22
N ASP A 56 19.44 28.59 21.31
CA ASP A 56 18.82 28.78 22.61
C ASP A 56 18.09 30.13 22.75
N GLU A 57 17.25 30.25 23.77
CA GLU A 57 16.46 31.46 24.05
C GLU A 57 17.33 32.71 24.20
N ALA A 58 18.49 32.58 24.86
CA ALA A 58 19.42 33.69 25.07
C ALA A 58 20.01 34.18 23.74
N THR A 59 20.39 33.27 22.84
CA THR A 59 20.88 33.63 21.51
C THR A 59 19.78 34.26 20.65
N ALA A 60 18.56 33.71 20.70
CA ALA A 60 17.42 34.24 19.97
C ALA A 60 17.06 35.67 20.41
N LYS A 61 16.96 35.93 21.72
CA LYS A 61 16.73 37.28 22.27
C LYS A 61 17.82 38.27 21.85
N ARG A 62 19.09 37.87 21.95
CA ARG A 62 20.23 38.69 21.52
C ARG A 62 20.15 39.04 20.03
N MET A 63 19.80 38.08 19.18
CA MET A 63 19.66 38.29 17.74
C MET A 63 18.47 39.21 17.40
N LEU A 64 17.32 39.02 18.05
CA LEU A 64 16.16 39.91 17.91
C LEU A 64 16.43 41.32 18.47
N GLY A 65 17.27 41.44 19.48
CA GLY A 65 17.78 42.72 19.98
C GLY A 65 18.53 43.52 18.92
N TYR A 66 19.20 42.86 17.97
CA TYR A 66 19.83 43.55 16.84
C TYR A 66 18.81 44.11 15.83
N HIS A 67 17.60 43.54 15.78
CA HIS A 67 16.45 44.08 15.03
C HIS A 67 15.68 45.15 15.81
N GLY A 68 16.10 45.45 17.05
CA GLY A 68 15.50 46.48 17.89
C GLY A 68 14.37 46.00 18.80
N TYR A 69 14.15 44.69 18.91
CA TYR A 69 13.16 44.13 19.83
C TYR A 69 13.73 44.03 21.25
N HIS A 70 12.94 44.49 22.22
CA HIS A 70 13.24 44.28 23.64
C HIS A 70 12.87 42.85 24.06
N ASP A 71 13.61 42.26 25.00
CA ASP A 71 13.41 40.89 25.50
C ASP A 71 11.97 40.61 25.97
N SER A 72 11.26 41.64 26.44
CA SER A 72 9.84 41.54 26.84
C SER A 72 8.89 41.17 25.71
N TYR A 73 9.26 41.42 24.46
CA TYR A 73 8.45 41.04 23.29
C TYR A 73 8.69 39.60 22.84
N PHE A 74 9.75 38.95 23.32
CA PHE A 74 10.14 37.61 22.90
C PHE A 74 9.01 36.57 23.03
N PRO A 75 8.27 36.46 24.15
CA PRO A 75 7.18 35.48 24.27
C PRO A 75 6.06 35.70 23.25
N MET A 76 5.75 36.97 22.94
CA MET A 76 4.75 37.33 21.95
C MET A 76 5.21 36.99 20.53
N MET A 77 6.47 37.26 20.19
CA MET A 77 7.03 36.93 18.88
C MET A 77 7.08 35.41 18.67
N VAL A 78 7.48 34.64 19.68
CA VAL A 78 7.44 33.17 19.64
C VAL A 78 6.02 32.67 19.45
N ALA A 79 5.04 33.22 20.18
CA ALA A 79 3.64 32.81 20.03
C ALA A 79 3.05 33.12 18.64
N VAL A 80 3.52 34.18 17.97
CA VAL A 80 3.10 34.52 16.60
C VAL A 80 3.83 33.68 15.55
N ALA A 81 5.09 33.32 15.81
CA ALA A 81 5.89 32.48 14.92
C ALA A 81 5.55 30.99 15.02
N ASP A 82 5.06 30.53 16.18
CA ASP A 82 4.57 29.17 16.39
C ASP A 82 3.35 28.94 15.49
N ARG A 83 3.56 28.23 14.38
CA ARG A 83 2.50 27.93 13.42
C ARG A 83 1.77 26.68 13.89
N PRO A 84 0.47 26.77 14.22
CA PRO A 84 -0.28 25.57 14.60
C PRO A 84 -0.24 24.58 13.44
N VAL A 85 -0.13 23.30 13.78
CA VAL A 85 -0.12 22.22 12.78
C VAL A 85 -1.37 22.35 11.92
N SER A 86 -1.18 22.49 10.61
CA SER A 86 -2.30 22.60 9.67
C SER A 86 -3.27 21.42 9.85
N PRO A 87 -4.59 21.65 9.81
CA PRO A 87 -5.59 20.58 9.80
C PRO A 87 -5.35 19.53 8.71
N MET A 88 -4.78 19.95 7.56
CA MET A 88 -4.42 19.03 6.48
C MET A 88 -3.30 18.07 6.89
N LEU A 89 -2.28 18.55 7.61
CA LEU A 89 -1.19 17.71 8.11
C LEU A 89 -1.67 16.78 9.22
N LEU A 90 -2.50 17.27 10.14
CA LEU A 90 -3.14 16.43 11.17
C LEU A 90 -3.95 15.29 10.53
N ASN A 91 -4.72 15.59 9.48
CA ASN A 91 -5.45 14.56 8.75
C ASN A 91 -4.52 13.55 8.06
N ARG A 92 -3.39 13.97 7.48
CA ARG A 92 -2.41 13.04 6.88
C ARG A 92 -1.73 12.16 7.93
N ILE A 93 -1.41 12.71 9.09
CA ILE A 93 -0.84 11.96 10.22
C ILE A 93 -1.85 10.91 10.70
N ALA A 94 -3.12 11.30 10.84
CA ALA A 94 -4.20 10.37 11.15
C ALA A 94 -4.31 9.30 10.06
N GLN A 95 -4.34 9.64 8.77
CA GLN A 95 -4.40 8.67 7.68
C GLN A 95 -3.25 7.66 7.68
N ALA A 96 -2.06 8.05 8.17
CA ALA A 96 -0.93 7.15 8.35
C ALA A 96 -1.08 6.19 9.55
N GLY A 97 -2.21 6.22 10.26
CA GLY A 97 -2.51 5.37 11.41
C GLY A 97 -2.06 5.94 12.75
N TYR A 98 -1.50 7.15 12.81
CA TYR A 98 -1.03 7.76 14.05
C TYR A 98 -2.13 8.63 14.70
N TYR A 99 -2.47 8.32 15.94
CA TYR A 99 -3.41 9.12 16.74
C TYR A 99 -2.96 9.21 18.20
N ASP A 100 -2.63 10.43 18.63
CA ASP A 100 -2.41 10.78 20.03
C ASP A 100 -3.42 11.87 20.41
N GLU A 101 -4.35 11.56 21.32
CA GLU A 101 -5.43 12.47 21.67
C GLU A 101 -4.91 13.79 22.26
N GLN A 102 -3.83 13.75 23.06
CA GLN A 102 -3.29 14.95 23.70
C GLN A 102 -2.65 15.87 22.65
N LEU A 103 -1.87 15.31 21.73
CA LEU A 103 -1.27 16.03 20.61
C LEU A 103 -2.35 16.70 19.75
N PHE A 104 -3.36 15.96 19.32
CA PHE A 104 -4.42 16.51 18.46
C PHE A 104 -5.28 17.53 19.21
N ARG A 105 -5.56 17.32 20.50
CA ARG A 105 -6.31 18.27 21.33
C ARG A 105 -5.56 19.58 21.46
N LYS A 106 -4.24 19.53 21.70
CA LYS A 106 -3.37 20.71 21.72
C LYS A 106 -3.37 21.40 20.35
N ALA A 107 -3.12 20.66 19.27
CA ALA A 107 -3.09 21.23 17.93
C ALA A 107 -4.40 21.93 17.52
N PHE A 108 -5.56 21.38 17.89
CA PHE A 108 -6.85 22.06 17.66
C PHE A 108 -7.06 23.28 18.55
N ALA A 109 -6.50 23.30 19.76
CA ALA A 109 -6.53 24.46 20.63
C ALA A 109 -5.66 25.59 20.07
N ASP A 110 -4.45 25.26 19.62
CA ASP A 110 -3.49 26.19 19.02
C ASP A 110 -4.02 26.74 17.68
N ALA A 111 -4.75 25.93 16.92
CA ALA A 111 -5.45 26.36 15.70
C ALA A 111 -6.78 27.12 15.97
N HIS A 112 -7.08 27.46 17.23
CA HIS A 112 -8.26 28.23 17.64
C HIS A 112 -9.62 27.63 17.24
N TYR A 113 -9.75 26.30 17.14
CA TYR A 113 -11.06 25.69 16.95
C TYR A 113 -11.97 25.94 18.17
N PRO A 114 -13.29 26.17 17.98
CA PRO A 114 -14.24 26.30 19.09
C PRO A 114 -14.25 25.08 20.01
N PHE A 115 -14.41 25.29 21.31
CA PHE A 115 -14.36 24.22 22.32
C PHE A 115 -15.37 23.09 22.06
N GLU A 116 -16.54 23.47 21.53
CA GLU A 116 -17.65 22.58 21.20
C GLU A 116 -17.34 21.66 20.02
N ILE A 117 -16.49 22.10 19.09
CA ILE A 117 -16.17 21.36 17.86
C ILE A 117 -14.96 20.42 18.07
N ARG A 118 -14.06 20.73 19.00
CA ARG A 118 -12.85 19.93 19.25
C ARG A 118 -13.15 18.44 19.53
N PRO A 119 -14.14 18.05 20.36
CA PRO A 119 -14.48 16.64 20.58
C PRO A 119 -14.89 15.91 19.29
N VAL A 120 -15.62 16.60 18.40
CA VAL A 120 -16.06 16.05 17.11
C VAL A 120 -14.85 15.82 16.19
N LEU A 121 -13.93 16.77 16.12
CA LEU A 121 -12.71 16.64 15.32
C LEU A 121 -11.77 15.56 15.87
N LEU A 122 -11.62 15.45 17.20
CA LEU A 122 -10.86 14.37 17.83
C LEU A 122 -11.46 13.00 17.48
N HIS A 123 -12.78 12.85 17.60
CA HIS A 123 -13.46 11.62 17.21
C HIS A 123 -13.25 11.30 15.73
N TYR A 124 -13.35 12.30 14.85
CA TYR A 124 -13.09 12.14 13.42
C TYR A 124 -11.66 11.66 13.15
N MET A 125 -10.65 12.31 13.74
CA MET A 125 -9.25 11.93 13.52
C MET A 125 -8.94 10.53 14.04
N GLN A 126 -9.56 10.12 15.15
CA GLN A 126 -9.47 8.75 15.63
C GLN A 126 -10.06 7.75 14.62
N GLN A 127 -11.21 8.07 14.02
CA GLN A 127 -11.81 7.22 12.98
C GLN A 127 -10.94 7.11 11.73
N VAL A 128 -10.34 8.22 11.31
CA VAL A 128 -9.42 8.25 10.17
C VAL A 128 -8.20 7.38 10.45
N ALA A 129 -7.60 7.48 11.64
CA ALA A 129 -6.45 6.66 12.03
C ALA A 129 -6.74 5.16 12.10
N MET A 130 -7.99 4.79 12.38
CA MET A 130 -8.42 3.40 12.35
C MET A 130 -8.91 2.94 10.97
N GLY A 131 -8.98 3.83 9.97
CA GLY A 131 -9.69 3.62 8.71
C GLY A 131 -9.23 2.39 7.92
N GLU A 132 -7.93 2.24 7.70
CA GLU A 132 -7.37 1.11 6.93
C GLU A 132 -7.59 -0.23 7.64
N LEU A 133 -7.25 -0.30 8.94
CA LEU A 133 -7.47 -1.49 9.75
C LEU A 133 -8.96 -1.86 9.80
N LYS A 134 -9.83 -0.86 10.01
CA LYS A 134 -11.28 -1.05 10.03
C LYS A 134 -11.80 -1.60 8.70
N ALA A 135 -11.29 -1.12 7.57
CA ALA A 135 -11.68 -1.64 6.26
C ALA A 135 -11.28 -3.12 6.09
N VAL A 136 -10.05 -3.49 6.50
CA VAL A 136 -9.59 -4.88 6.47
C VAL A 136 -10.45 -5.77 7.37
N TYR A 137 -10.62 -5.39 8.64
CA TYR A 137 -11.42 -6.19 9.57
C TYR A 137 -12.89 -6.25 9.19
N ALA A 138 -13.47 -5.17 8.67
CA ALA A 138 -14.85 -5.17 8.19
C ALA A 138 -15.01 -6.11 6.99
N SER A 139 -14.04 -6.12 6.07
CA SER A 139 -14.03 -7.07 4.94
C SER A 139 -13.98 -8.52 5.42
N VAL A 140 -13.17 -8.83 6.43
CA VAL A 140 -13.11 -10.17 7.04
C VAL A 140 -14.42 -10.54 7.74
N ALA A 141 -15.00 -9.63 8.53
CA ALA A 141 -16.27 -9.85 9.22
C ALA A 141 -17.41 -10.11 8.22
N VAL A 142 -17.49 -9.30 7.16
CA VAL A 142 -18.45 -9.50 6.05
C VAL A 142 -18.24 -10.85 5.37
N SER A 143 -16.99 -11.23 5.10
CA SER A 143 -16.67 -12.51 4.45
C SER A 143 -17.10 -13.70 5.31
N ARG A 144 -16.82 -13.67 6.62
CA ARG A 144 -17.25 -14.71 7.56
C ARG A 144 -18.77 -14.80 7.65
N TYR A 145 -19.48 -13.67 7.68
CA TYR A 145 -20.94 -13.67 7.70
C TYR A 145 -21.53 -14.25 6.42
N ARG A 146 -21.00 -13.79 5.26
CA ARG A 146 -21.36 -14.28 3.94
C ARG A 146 -21.15 -15.78 3.78
N GLU A 147 -20.05 -16.31 4.31
CA GLU A 147 -19.71 -17.75 4.28
C GLU A 147 -20.49 -18.57 5.33
N GLY A 148 -21.32 -17.93 6.16
CA GLY A 148 -22.10 -18.60 7.21
C GLY A 148 -21.25 -19.05 8.41
N LEU A 149 -20.03 -18.53 8.54
CA LEU A 149 -19.12 -18.82 9.66
C LEU A 149 -19.46 -18.02 10.94
N THR A 150 -20.37 -17.05 10.83
CA THR A 150 -20.93 -16.29 11.95
C THR A 150 -22.41 -16.01 11.68
N ASN A 151 -23.18 -15.67 12.72
CA ASN A 151 -24.59 -15.30 12.62
C ASN A 151 -24.75 -13.77 12.66
N SER A 152 -25.98 -13.29 12.43
CA SER A 152 -26.26 -11.85 12.32
C SER A 152 -25.98 -11.10 13.63
N GLU A 153 -26.26 -11.71 14.79
CA GLU A 153 -26.00 -11.13 16.10
C GLU A 153 -24.51 -10.93 16.37
N LEU A 154 -23.70 -11.96 16.14
CA LEU A 154 -22.25 -11.90 16.29
C LEU A 154 -21.61 -10.95 15.27
N PHE A 155 -22.12 -10.94 14.03
CA PHE A 155 -21.67 -10.00 13.00
C PHE A 155 -21.95 -8.54 13.41
N LEU A 156 -23.11 -8.24 14.01
CA LEU A 156 -23.43 -6.91 14.52
C LEU A 156 -22.51 -6.49 15.68
N GLU A 157 -22.17 -7.41 16.59
CA GLU A 157 -21.20 -7.13 17.66
C GLU A 157 -19.79 -6.91 17.10
N GLU A 158 -19.36 -7.66 16.08
CA GLU A 158 -18.10 -7.41 15.36
C GLU A 158 -18.07 -6.01 14.72
N LEU A 159 -19.14 -5.60 14.03
CA LEU A 159 -19.25 -4.26 13.45
C LEU A 159 -19.24 -3.14 14.52
N LYS A 160 -19.80 -3.41 15.70
CA LYS A 160 -19.77 -2.51 16.85
C LYS A 160 -18.36 -2.36 17.42
N LEU A 161 -17.60 -3.46 17.54
CA LEU A 161 -16.19 -3.43 17.93
C LEU A 161 -15.35 -2.62 16.92
N LEU A 162 -15.68 -2.72 15.63
CA LEU A 162 -15.10 -1.91 14.56
C LEU A 162 -15.62 -0.47 14.51
N ARG A 163 -16.46 -0.07 15.47
CA ARG A 163 -17.05 1.28 15.58
C ARG A 163 -17.78 1.69 14.29
N VAL A 164 -18.42 0.77 13.60
CA VAL A 164 -19.35 1.10 12.52
C VAL A 164 -20.54 1.82 13.14
N GLN A 165 -20.95 2.93 12.52
CA GLN A 165 -22.09 3.72 12.98
C GLN A 165 -23.34 2.84 13.05
N GLU A 166 -24.11 2.97 14.13
CA GLU A 166 -25.29 2.14 14.39
C GLU A 166 -26.29 2.16 13.21
N ALA A 167 -26.52 3.35 12.65
CA ALA A 167 -27.39 3.54 11.48
C ALA A 167 -26.96 2.75 10.22
N LEU A 168 -25.68 2.38 10.10
CA LEU A 168 -25.16 1.65 8.95
C LEU A 168 -25.13 0.13 9.17
N ARG A 169 -25.16 -0.35 10.43
CA ARG A 169 -24.98 -1.77 10.72
C ARG A 169 -26.05 -2.65 10.07
N GLY A 170 -27.30 -2.18 10.04
CA GLY A 170 -28.39 -2.86 9.34
C GLY A 170 -28.13 -3.03 7.84
N SER A 171 -27.55 -2.02 7.19
CA SER A 171 -27.18 -2.09 5.77
C SER A 171 -26.08 -3.12 5.50
N TYR A 172 -25.14 -3.31 6.43
CA TYR A 172 -24.12 -4.36 6.32
C TYR A 172 -24.72 -5.76 6.42
N VAL A 173 -25.70 -5.97 7.29
CA VAL A 173 -26.42 -7.25 7.40
C VAL A 173 -27.14 -7.56 6.08
N ILE A 174 -27.93 -6.60 5.57
CA ILE A 174 -28.65 -6.75 4.29
C ILE A 174 -27.68 -7.04 3.15
N ALA A 175 -26.57 -6.30 3.05
CA ALA A 175 -25.57 -6.54 2.02
C ALA A 175 -24.94 -7.92 2.15
N GLY A 176 -24.62 -8.36 3.37
CA GLY A 176 -24.10 -9.69 3.64
C GLY A 176 -25.07 -10.81 3.27
N ASP A 177 -26.36 -10.64 3.57
CA ASP A 177 -27.43 -11.59 3.21
C ASP A 177 -27.56 -11.71 1.69
N LEU A 178 -27.57 -10.57 0.97
CA LEU A 178 -27.62 -10.53 -0.49
C LEU A 178 -26.39 -11.18 -1.13
N MET A 179 -25.19 -10.93 -0.59
CA MET A 179 -23.96 -11.56 -1.08
C MET A 179 -23.97 -13.08 -0.86
N ARG A 180 -24.44 -13.52 0.31
CA ARG A 180 -24.56 -14.94 0.63
C ARG A 180 -25.56 -15.64 -0.28
N ASP A 181 -26.73 -15.04 -0.48
CA ASP A 181 -27.75 -15.55 -1.38
C ASP A 181 -27.22 -15.64 -2.82
N TYR A 182 -26.55 -14.59 -3.30
CA TYR A 182 -25.91 -14.58 -4.61
C TYR A 182 -24.86 -15.70 -4.77
N ASP A 183 -23.92 -15.81 -3.83
CA ASP A 183 -22.83 -16.80 -3.91
C ASP A 183 -23.39 -18.23 -3.91
N LEU A 184 -24.37 -18.52 -3.04
CA LEU A 184 -25.03 -19.83 -2.98
C LEU A 184 -25.78 -20.13 -4.29
N ARG A 185 -26.63 -19.22 -4.77
CA ARG A 185 -27.38 -19.42 -6.03
C ARG A 185 -26.45 -19.55 -7.23
N SER A 186 -25.37 -18.77 -7.27
CA SER A 186 -24.38 -18.79 -8.35
C SER A 186 -23.64 -20.13 -8.40
N GLU A 187 -23.17 -20.65 -7.26
CA GLU A 187 -22.49 -21.94 -7.21
C GLU A 187 -23.43 -23.10 -7.55
N VAL A 188 -24.67 -23.10 -7.04
CA VAL A 188 -25.67 -24.11 -7.42
C VAL A 188 -25.95 -24.08 -8.92
N LEU A 189 -26.13 -22.89 -9.50
CA LEU A 189 -26.35 -22.73 -10.94
C LEU A 189 -25.14 -23.17 -11.76
N LYS A 190 -23.93 -22.89 -11.30
CA LYS A 190 -22.68 -23.31 -11.95
C LYS A 190 -22.51 -24.82 -11.94
N GLU A 191 -22.77 -25.48 -10.82
CA GLU A 191 -22.75 -26.94 -10.73
C GLU A 191 -23.86 -27.58 -11.57
N ALA A 192 -25.08 -27.03 -11.56
CA ALA A 192 -26.17 -27.49 -12.40
C ALA A 192 -25.81 -27.39 -13.90
N LYS A 193 -25.16 -26.29 -14.31
CA LYS A 193 -24.65 -26.12 -15.69
C LYS A 193 -23.59 -27.16 -16.04
N ARG A 194 -22.66 -27.45 -15.12
CA ARG A 194 -21.65 -28.50 -15.28
C ARG A 194 -22.32 -29.87 -15.46
N ALA A 195 -23.17 -30.26 -14.53
CA ALA A 195 -23.90 -31.53 -14.53
C ALA A 195 -24.74 -31.71 -15.81
N PHE A 196 -25.46 -30.68 -16.24
CA PHE A 196 -26.23 -30.72 -17.48
C PHE A 196 -25.34 -30.90 -18.73
N ARG A 197 -24.22 -30.18 -18.81
CA ARG A 197 -23.27 -30.31 -19.93
C ARG A 197 -22.67 -31.71 -20.00
N GLN A 198 -22.37 -32.30 -18.86
CA GLN A 198 -21.80 -33.65 -18.74
C GLN A 198 -22.86 -34.75 -18.90
N GLY A 199 -24.15 -34.39 -19.00
CA GLY A 199 -25.25 -35.34 -19.11
C GLY A 199 -25.57 -36.09 -17.82
N GLU A 200 -25.09 -35.60 -16.66
CA GLU A 200 -25.41 -36.13 -15.33
C GLU A 200 -26.89 -35.86 -14.97
N ILE A 201 -27.45 -34.77 -15.47
CA ILE A 201 -28.87 -34.40 -15.32
C ILE A 201 -29.49 -34.05 -16.67
N ASP A 202 -30.79 -34.30 -16.82
CA ASP A 202 -31.55 -33.95 -18.02
C ASP A 202 -32.04 -32.49 -18.01
N GLU A 203 -32.70 -32.05 -19.09
CA GLU A 203 -33.22 -30.68 -19.21
C GLU A 203 -34.30 -30.40 -18.15
N GLY A 204 -35.16 -31.36 -17.85
CA GLY A 204 -36.24 -31.20 -16.87
C GLY A 204 -35.71 -30.96 -15.45
N ALA A 205 -34.73 -31.76 -15.03
CA ALA A 205 -34.04 -31.60 -13.76
C ALA A 205 -33.28 -30.26 -13.68
N PHE A 206 -32.59 -29.88 -14.76
CA PHE A 206 -31.92 -28.58 -14.82
C PHE A 206 -32.90 -27.40 -14.73
N VAL A 207 -34.05 -27.47 -15.42
CA VAL A 207 -35.13 -26.46 -15.34
C VAL A 207 -35.67 -26.38 -13.91
N ALA A 208 -35.92 -27.51 -13.25
CA ALA A 208 -36.41 -27.54 -11.88
C ALA A 208 -35.44 -26.88 -10.90
N ILE A 209 -34.12 -27.12 -11.05
CA ILE A 209 -33.10 -26.44 -10.25
C ILE A 209 -33.12 -24.94 -10.53
N ALA A 210 -33.13 -24.52 -11.79
CA ALA A 210 -33.17 -23.09 -12.16
C ALA A 210 -34.42 -22.37 -11.61
N GLN A 211 -35.58 -23.03 -11.62
CA GLN A 211 -36.82 -22.50 -11.04
C GLN A 211 -36.74 -22.40 -9.52
N SER A 212 -36.09 -23.37 -8.85
CA SER A 212 -35.89 -23.33 -7.39
C SER A 212 -34.98 -22.19 -6.93
N LEU A 213 -34.15 -21.65 -7.82
CA LEU A 213 -33.29 -20.49 -7.56
C LEU A 213 -33.98 -19.15 -7.85
N GLU A 214 -35.24 -19.16 -8.27
CA GLU A 214 -36.04 -17.96 -8.59
C GLU A 214 -35.36 -17.01 -9.58
N LEU A 215 -34.67 -17.56 -10.59
CA LEU A 215 -33.98 -16.76 -11.59
C LEU A 215 -34.96 -15.89 -12.39
N ASP A 216 -34.52 -14.70 -12.77
CA ASP A 216 -35.28 -13.82 -13.67
C ASP A 216 -35.67 -14.55 -14.97
N ALA A 217 -36.94 -14.41 -15.37
CA ALA A 217 -37.50 -15.14 -16.50
C ALA A 217 -36.79 -14.80 -17.82
N GLY A 218 -36.37 -13.54 -18.01
CA GLY A 218 -35.62 -13.11 -19.18
C GLY A 218 -34.20 -13.67 -19.21
N TYR A 219 -33.50 -13.67 -18.07
CA TYR A 219 -32.18 -14.30 -17.94
C TYR A 219 -32.25 -15.81 -18.22
N TRP A 220 -33.26 -16.48 -17.67
CA TRP A 220 -33.47 -17.91 -17.87
C TRP A 220 -33.74 -18.25 -19.34
N GLU A 221 -34.60 -17.50 -20.01
CA GLU A 221 -34.92 -17.71 -21.43
C GLU A 221 -33.68 -17.52 -22.33
N GLN A 222 -32.81 -16.56 -22.02
CA GLN A 222 -31.52 -16.41 -22.71
C GLN A 222 -30.63 -17.63 -22.51
N TRP A 223 -30.52 -18.14 -21.28
CA TRP A 223 -29.72 -19.32 -20.98
C TRP A 223 -30.27 -20.58 -21.66
N ARG A 224 -31.59 -20.76 -21.67
CA ARG A 224 -32.24 -21.89 -22.34
C ARG A 224 -31.92 -21.93 -23.82
N ARG A 225 -31.92 -20.76 -24.50
CA ARG A 225 -31.49 -20.67 -25.90
C ARG A 225 -30.03 -21.06 -26.09
N LEU A 226 -29.15 -20.65 -25.19
CA LEU A 226 -27.73 -21.03 -25.23
C LEU A 226 -27.51 -22.52 -24.98
N MET A 227 -28.33 -23.18 -24.15
CA MET A 227 -28.18 -24.61 -23.85
C MET A 227 -28.27 -25.50 -25.09
N HIS A 228 -29.14 -25.17 -26.05
CA HIS A 228 -29.26 -25.94 -27.29
C HIS A 228 -28.11 -25.70 -28.26
N LEU A 229 -27.33 -24.63 -28.06
CA LEU A 229 -26.15 -24.28 -28.86
C LEU A 229 -24.86 -24.84 -28.27
N ILE A 230 -24.83 -25.10 -26.96
CA ILE A 230 -23.66 -25.69 -26.28
C ILE A 230 -23.70 -27.21 -26.51
N PRO A 231 -22.70 -27.80 -27.19
CA PRO A 231 -22.62 -29.24 -27.34
C PRO A 231 -22.61 -29.88 -25.95
N ARG A 232 -23.44 -30.90 -25.72
CA ARG A 232 -23.26 -31.75 -24.53
C ARG A 232 -21.84 -32.31 -24.63
N GLU A 233 -21.10 -32.26 -23.52
CA GLU A 233 -19.84 -32.99 -23.37
C GLU A 233 -20.20 -34.49 -23.29
N SER A 234 -20.71 -35.05 -24.38
CA SER A 234 -20.79 -36.48 -24.52
C SER A 234 -19.36 -36.98 -24.70
N THR A 235 -18.93 -37.89 -23.81
CA THR A 235 -18.05 -39.04 -24.03
C THR A 235 -16.73 -39.12 -23.22
N PRO A 236 -16.24 -40.36 -22.99
CA PRO A 236 -14.89 -40.72 -22.47
C PRO A 236 -13.69 -39.94 -22.99
N ALA A 237 -13.84 -39.11 -24.03
CA ALA A 237 -12.84 -38.13 -24.46
C ALA A 237 -12.36 -37.25 -23.30
N SER A 238 -13.21 -36.90 -22.32
CA SER A 238 -12.78 -36.14 -21.12
C SER A 238 -11.78 -36.94 -20.26
N LYS A 239 -12.06 -38.22 -19.99
CA LYS A 239 -11.15 -39.09 -19.21
C LYS A 239 -9.88 -39.45 -19.97
N GLU A 240 -9.96 -39.69 -21.28
CA GLU A 240 -8.76 -39.90 -22.10
C GLU A 240 -7.92 -38.63 -22.21
N VAL A 241 -8.55 -37.45 -22.31
CA VAL A 241 -7.85 -36.16 -22.33
C VAL A 241 -7.18 -35.90 -20.98
N GLU A 242 -7.84 -36.24 -19.87
CA GLU A 242 -7.27 -36.15 -18.53
C GLU A 242 -6.10 -37.12 -18.33
N VAL A 243 -6.26 -38.40 -18.72
CA VAL A 243 -5.18 -39.40 -18.69
C VAL A 243 -4.02 -39.00 -19.60
N ARG A 244 -4.29 -38.41 -20.77
CA ARG A 244 -3.26 -37.85 -21.64
C ARG A 244 -2.57 -36.65 -21.00
N ALA A 245 -3.30 -35.75 -20.35
CA ALA A 245 -2.73 -34.58 -19.70
C ALA A 245 -1.81 -34.97 -18.54
N ILE A 246 -2.28 -35.85 -17.64
CA ILE A 246 -1.49 -36.37 -16.52
C ILE A 246 -0.31 -37.20 -17.04
N GLY A 247 -0.55 -38.09 -17.99
CA GLY A 247 0.48 -38.94 -18.60
C GLY A 247 1.56 -38.13 -19.33
N ARG A 248 1.18 -37.07 -20.04
CA ARG A 248 2.11 -36.16 -20.73
C ARG A 248 3.12 -35.59 -19.76
N GLU A 249 2.64 -35.08 -18.63
CA GLU A 249 3.51 -34.48 -17.62
C GLU A 249 4.49 -35.52 -17.04
N ALA A 250 4.02 -36.74 -16.77
CA ALA A 250 4.88 -37.81 -16.26
C ALA A 250 5.97 -38.22 -17.27
N VAL A 251 5.62 -38.37 -18.55
CA VAL A 251 6.55 -38.76 -19.62
C VAL A 251 7.60 -37.66 -19.89
N VAL A 252 7.16 -36.40 -19.97
CA VAL A 252 8.06 -35.23 -20.12
C VAL A 252 9.01 -35.13 -18.93
N ARG A 253 8.49 -35.22 -17.70
CA ARG A 253 9.30 -35.16 -16.48
C ARG A 253 10.36 -36.25 -16.47
N ARG A 254 9.99 -37.52 -16.71
CA ARG A 254 10.96 -38.63 -16.70
C ARG A 254 12.09 -38.44 -17.71
N PHE A 255 11.77 -37.99 -18.92
CA PHE A 255 12.79 -37.71 -19.94
C PHE A 255 13.71 -36.55 -19.54
N ARG A 256 13.12 -35.49 -18.98
CA ARG A 256 13.84 -34.32 -18.48
C ARG A 256 14.82 -34.67 -17.36
N GLU A 257 14.41 -35.53 -16.42
CA GLU A 257 15.26 -36.06 -15.35
C GLU A 257 16.26 -37.14 -15.82
N GLY A 258 16.31 -37.45 -17.13
CA GLY A 258 17.20 -38.48 -17.68
C GLY A 258 16.82 -39.92 -17.34
N LEU A 259 15.60 -40.16 -16.85
CA LEU A 259 15.10 -41.48 -16.48
C LEU A 259 14.61 -42.30 -17.69
N THR A 260 14.48 -41.66 -18.86
CA THR A 260 14.15 -42.32 -20.13
C THR A 260 14.98 -41.72 -21.27
N LEU A 261 15.27 -42.54 -22.28
CA LEU A 261 15.93 -42.12 -23.52
C LEU A 261 14.90 -41.73 -24.58
N GLU A 262 15.35 -41.15 -25.70
CA GLU A 262 14.47 -40.68 -26.80
C GLU A 262 13.48 -41.76 -27.26
N GLU A 263 13.95 -42.98 -27.52
CA GLU A 263 13.08 -44.08 -27.96
C GLU A 263 12.03 -44.44 -26.90
N GLY A 264 12.42 -44.42 -25.62
CA GLY A 264 11.53 -44.65 -24.49
C GLY A 264 10.45 -43.58 -24.39
N PHE A 265 10.84 -42.30 -24.45
CA PHE A 265 9.92 -41.16 -24.46
C PHE A 265 8.90 -41.29 -25.60
N ARG A 266 9.39 -41.58 -26.82
CA ARG A 266 8.53 -41.70 -28.00
C ARG A 266 7.55 -42.85 -27.88
N ASN A 267 7.97 -43.99 -27.34
CA ASN A 267 7.08 -45.13 -27.09
C ASN A 267 6.04 -44.81 -26.01
N GLU A 268 6.44 -44.23 -24.89
CA GLU A 268 5.51 -43.85 -23.81
C GLU A 268 4.46 -42.83 -24.29
N ALA A 269 4.86 -41.82 -25.06
CA ALA A 269 3.94 -40.85 -25.64
C ALA A 269 2.95 -41.51 -26.64
N ARG A 270 3.41 -42.46 -27.46
CA ARG A 270 2.51 -43.23 -28.35
C ARG A 270 1.50 -44.07 -27.56
N LEU A 271 1.92 -44.69 -26.45
CA LEU A 271 1.04 -45.47 -25.58
C LEU A 271 -0.07 -44.61 -24.94
N LEU A 272 0.19 -43.32 -24.70
CA LEU A 272 -0.82 -42.35 -24.26
C LEU A 272 -1.79 -41.93 -25.40
N GLY A 273 -1.56 -42.40 -26.62
CA GLY A 273 -2.41 -42.10 -27.78
C GLY A 273 -2.00 -40.84 -28.55
N TYR A 274 -0.78 -40.32 -28.36
CA TYR A 274 -0.27 -39.23 -29.20
C TYR A 274 0.11 -39.74 -30.60
N THR A 275 -0.32 -39.00 -31.62
CA THR A 275 0.08 -39.26 -33.02
C THR A 275 1.58 -38.98 -33.23
N PRO A 276 2.24 -39.57 -34.25
CA PRO A 276 3.67 -39.34 -34.48
C PRO A 276 4.09 -37.86 -34.54
N PRO A 277 3.36 -36.97 -35.26
CA PRO A 277 3.71 -35.54 -35.26
C PRO A 277 3.54 -34.85 -33.90
N GLN A 278 2.58 -35.31 -33.07
CA GLN A 278 2.43 -34.80 -31.70
C GLN A 278 3.55 -35.29 -30.80
N VAL A 279 3.98 -36.54 -30.95
CA VAL A 279 5.13 -37.10 -30.24
C VAL A 279 6.40 -36.31 -30.57
N ASP A 280 6.62 -35.96 -31.83
CA ASP A 280 7.76 -35.14 -32.25
C ASP A 280 7.74 -33.75 -31.58
N ARG A 281 6.58 -33.08 -31.56
CA ARG A 281 6.43 -31.78 -30.89
C ARG A 281 6.64 -31.87 -29.38
N LEU A 282 6.09 -32.90 -28.75
CA LEU A 282 6.28 -33.15 -27.32
C LEU A 282 7.74 -33.45 -27.00
N TYR A 283 8.44 -34.18 -27.86
CA TYR A 283 9.85 -34.48 -27.69
C TYR A 283 10.71 -33.21 -27.77
N VAL A 284 10.47 -32.34 -28.76
CA VAL A 284 11.13 -31.04 -28.86
C VAL A 284 10.88 -30.19 -27.61
N LEU A 285 9.63 -30.14 -27.13
CA LEU A 285 9.31 -29.42 -25.90
C LEU A 285 10.08 -29.97 -24.70
N ALA A 286 10.12 -31.30 -24.55
CA ALA A 286 10.82 -31.95 -23.45
C ALA A 286 12.35 -31.73 -23.50
N LEU A 287 12.94 -31.68 -24.70
CA LEU A 287 14.34 -31.30 -24.89
C LEU A 287 14.61 -29.86 -24.43
N LEU A 288 13.76 -28.91 -24.86
CA LEU A 288 13.89 -27.50 -24.46
C LEU A 288 13.74 -27.33 -22.94
N GLU A 289 12.80 -28.03 -22.32
CA GLU A 289 12.62 -28.01 -20.86
C GLU A 289 13.83 -28.60 -20.13
N ARG A 290 14.41 -29.71 -20.63
CA ARG A 290 15.62 -30.31 -20.06
C ARG A 290 16.82 -29.38 -20.16
N ASP A 291 17.04 -28.78 -21.32
CA ASP A 291 18.16 -27.88 -21.55
C ASP A 291 18.01 -26.61 -20.67
N TYR A 292 16.79 -26.11 -20.53
CA TYR A 292 16.49 -25.00 -19.61
C TYR A 292 16.79 -25.35 -18.16
N ASP A 293 16.28 -26.47 -17.65
CA ASP A 293 16.48 -26.86 -16.25
C ASP A 293 17.96 -27.10 -15.94
N TYR A 294 18.69 -27.78 -16.85
CA TYR A 294 20.14 -27.95 -16.74
C TYR A 294 20.89 -26.62 -16.67
N CYS A 295 20.54 -25.65 -17.53
CA CYS A 295 21.14 -24.32 -17.50
C CYS A 295 20.81 -23.58 -16.21
N MET A 296 19.60 -23.70 -15.69
CA MET A 296 19.19 -23.05 -14.44
C MET A 296 19.88 -23.66 -13.21
N GLU A 297 20.09 -24.98 -13.20
CA GLU A 297 20.87 -25.66 -12.16
C GLU A 297 22.34 -25.25 -12.20
N ARG A 298 22.97 -25.24 -13.38
CA ARG A 298 24.35 -24.75 -13.54
C ARG A 298 24.48 -23.29 -13.13
N LEU A 299 23.56 -22.43 -13.52
CA LEU A 299 23.54 -21.02 -13.10
C LEU A 299 23.45 -20.90 -11.58
N LYS A 300 22.58 -21.68 -10.93
CA LYS A 300 22.45 -21.71 -9.48
C LYS A 300 23.74 -22.19 -8.80
N ALA A 301 24.36 -23.25 -9.31
CA ALA A 301 25.64 -23.77 -8.80
C ALA A 301 26.77 -22.74 -8.96
N ALA A 302 26.86 -22.07 -10.12
CA ALA A 302 27.82 -21.00 -10.36
C ALA A 302 27.62 -19.84 -9.36
N HIS A 303 26.37 -19.41 -9.12
CA HIS A 303 26.07 -18.37 -8.12
C HIS A 303 26.52 -18.80 -6.71
N GLN A 304 26.26 -20.04 -6.31
CA GLN A 304 26.69 -20.56 -5.01
C GLN A 304 28.22 -20.62 -4.89
N ALA A 305 28.91 -21.08 -5.93
CA ALA A 305 30.37 -21.14 -5.96
C ALA A 305 30.99 -19.73 -5.95
N TYR A 306 30.38 -18.77 -6.65
CA TYR A 306 30.76 -17.36 -6.57
C TYR A 306 30.54 -16.83 -5.15
N ASP A 307 29.34 -16.96 -4.57
CA ASP A 307 29.02 -16.49 -3.22
C ASP A 307 29.97 -17.04 -2.15
N ALA A 308 30.36 -18.31 -2.28
CA ALA A 308 31.35 -18.98 -1.41
C ALA A 308 32.80 -18.51 -1.62
N GLY A 309 33.07 -17.70 -2.65
CA GLY A 309 34.41 -17.21 -3.00
C GLY A 309 35.27 -18.24 -3.75
N VAL A 310 34.68 -19.33 -4.24
CA VAL A 310 35.36 -20.35 -5.05
C VAL A 310 35.60 -19.84 -6.46
N LEU A 311 34.65 -19.10 -7.04
CA LEU A 311 34.79 -18.43 -8.32
C LEU A 311 35.04 -16.92 -8.11
N ASP A 312 36.05 -16.39 -8.82
CA ASP A 312 36.22 -14.95 -8.99
C ASP A 312 35.35 -14.42 -10.15
N ASP A 313 35.43 -13.12 -10.42
CA ASP A 313 34.63 -12.46 -11.46
C ASP A 313 34.88 -13.05 -12.85
N GLN A 314 36.15 -13.36 -13.18
CA GLN A 314 36.52 -13.84 -14.51
C GLN A 314 36.10 -15.30 -14.69
N ALA A 315 36.36 -16.15 -13.70
CA ALA A 315 35.96 -17.56 -13.70
C ALA A 315 34.43 -17.71 -13.72
N PHE A 316 33.70 -16.84 -13.01
CA PHE A 316 32.24 -16.83 -13.05
C PHE A 316 31.69 -16.46 -14.44
N VAL A 317 32.25 -15.42 -15.07
CA VAL A 317 31.87 -15.04 -16.44
C VAL A 317 32.18 -16.15 -17.44
N GLN A 318 33.34 -16.80 -17.31
CA GLN A 318 33.73 -17.90 -18.18
C GLN A 318 32.82 -19.12 -18.00
N GLU A 319 32.50 -19.51 -16.76
CA GLU A 319 31.58 -20.60 -16.47
C GLU A 319 30.18 -20.37 -17.08
N LEU A 320 29.68 -19.13 -17.02
CA LEU A 320 28.39 -18.78 -17.62
C LEU A 320 28.45 -18.71 -19.15
N ALA A 321 29.58 -18.30 -19.74
CA ALA A 321 29.74 -18.20 -21.18
C ALA A 321 29.64 -19.56 -21.90
N ASP A 322 29.89 -20.66 -21.19
CA ASP A 322 29.77 -22.02 -21.73
C ASP A 322 28.32 -22.43 -22.04
N PHE A 323 27.31 -21.76 -21.46
CA PHE A 323 25.90 -22.13 -21.66
C PHE A 323 24.91 -20.96 -21.77
N ILE A 324 25.33 -19.73 -21.49
CA ILE A 324 24.54 -18.51 -21.74
C ILE A 324 25.12 -17.81 -22.97
N LEU A 325 24.37 -17.82 -24.08
CA LEU A 325 24.84 -17.27 -25.35
C LEU A 325 24.84 -15.73 -25.40
N ASP A 326 24.08 -15.05 -24.54
CA ASP A 326 23.99 -13.59 -24.51
C ASP A 326 25.00 -12.98 -23.52
N PRO A 327 26.03 -12.26 -24.00
CA PRO A 327 27.02 -11.63 -23.14
C PRO A 327 26.43 -10.59 -22.18
N GLN A 328 25.36 -9.88 -22.57
CA GLN A 328 24.74 -8.87 -21.72
C GLN A 328 24.07 -9.51 -20.49
N LYS A 329 23.43 -10.66 -20.70
CA LYS A 329 22.84 -11.46 -19.62
C LYS A 329 23.90 -11.94 -18.63
N ILE A 330 25.07 -12.37 -19.10
CA ILE A 330 26.18 -12.78 -18.23
C ILE A 330 26.63 -11.61 -17.34
N GLN A 331 26.83 -10.43 -17.92
CA GLN A 331 27.21 -9.23 -17.16
C GLN A 331 26.16 -8.85 -16.11
N LEU A 332 24.87 -8.98 -16.45
CA LEU A 332 23.78 -8.75 -15.51
C LEU A 332 23.79 -9.74 -14.34
N GLU A 333 24.05 -11.03 -14.58
CA GLU A 333 24.12 -12.03 -13.52
C GLU A 333 25.35 -11.81 -12.60
N LEU A 334 26.49 -11.40 -13.15
CA LEU A 334 27.66 -11.00 -12.35
C LEU A 334 27.33 -9.80 -11.45
N LEU A 335 26.68 -8.77 -12.01
CA LEU A 335 26.25 -7.60 -11.26
C LEU A 335 25.34 -7.98 -10.08
N LYS A 336 24.36 -8.86 -10.33
CA LYS A 336 23.46 -9.38 -9.27
C LYS A 336 24.24 -10.13 -8.20
N ALA A 337 25.19 -10.99 -8.58
CA ALA A 337 26.02 -11.74 -7.63
C ALA A 337 26.85 -10.80 -6.74
N LYS A 338 27.48 -9.76 -7.33
CA LYS A 338 28.19 -8.71 -6.58
C LYS A 338 27.29 -7.99 -5.58
N TYR A 339 26.07 -7.63 -5.97
CA TYR A 339 25.12 -7.01 -5.06
C TYR A 339 24.71 -7.92 -3.90
N ARG A 340 24.60 -9.23 -4.10
CA ARG A 340 24.28 -10.19 -3.03
C ARG A 340 25.40 -10.28 -1.99
N LYS A 341 26.67 -10.23 -2.43
CA LYS A 341 27.85 -10.22 -1.55
C LYS A 341 28.08 -8.89 -0.83
N ALA A 342 27.56 -7.79 -1.35
CA ALA A 342 27.77 -6.48 -0.76
C ALA A 342 27.27 -6.47 0.71
N PRO A 343 28.01 -5.82 1.63
CA PRO A 343 27.64 -5.79 3.04
C PRO A 343 26.24 -5.19 3.19
N LYS A 344 25.30 -5.98 3.71
CA LYS A 344 23.93 -5.50 3.97
C LYS A 344 24.00 -4.38 5.00
N VAL A 345 23.66 -3.16 4.57
CA VAL A 345 23.52 -2.01 5.48
C VAL A 345 22.47 -2.40 6.52
N LYS A 346 22.90 -2.62 7.77
CA LYS A 346 21.97 -2.85 8.88
C LYS A 346 21.14 -1.57 9.02
N ARG A 347 19.89 -1.60 8.54
CA ARG A 347 18.92 -0.55 8.87
C ARG A 347 18.86 -0.49 10.38
N LYS A 348 19.33 0.61 10.97
CA LYS A 348 19.01 0.94 12.35
C LYS A 348 17.48 1.12 12.36
N VAL A 349 16.77 0.15 12.91
CA VAL A 349 15.35 0.30 13.21
C VAL A 349 15.32 1.37 14.32
N PRO A 350 14.60 2.50 14.11
CA PRO A 350 14.51 3.56 15.10
C PRO A 350 13.83 3.09 16.39
#